data_AF-A0A7C6CC51-F1
#
_entry.id   AF-A0A7C6CC51-F1
#
_cell.length_a   1.000
_cell.length_b   1.000
_cell.length_c   1.000
_cell.angle_alpha   90.00
_cell.angle_beta   90.00
_cell.angle_gamma   90.00
#
_symmetry.space_group_name_H-M   'P 1'
#
loop_
_entity.id
_entity.type
_entity.pdbx_description
1 polymer ?
#
loop_
_entity_poly.entity_id
_entity_poly.type
_entity_poly.pdbx_seq_one_letter_code
_entity_poly.pdbx_strand_id
1 'polypeptide(L)'
;ADEYYWTVQAVSTTLIPKNAADPEGLATLRAFLWREEDVLQSDVLAAHTNSKESAQVFLTANQEWQGQASRLFQNLLGEFSDLAPQIYDGTRSTTATMAELKPFVQSRLDDLFNQ
;
A
#
# COMPACT_ATOMS: atom_id res chain seq x y z
N ALA A 1 4.27 -12.14 -21.94
CA ALA A 1 5.53 -11.96 -21.22
C ALA A 1 5.14 -11.51 -19.84
N ASP A 2 5.45 -12.34 -18.85
CA ASP A 2 4.79 -12.34 -17.54
C ASP A 2 5.39 -11.26 -16.65
N GLU A 3 4.75 -10.09 -16.63
CA GLU A 3 5.06 -9.02 -15.70
C GLU A 3 4.09 -9.06 -14.53
N TYR A 4 4.65 -9.21 -13.33
CA TYR A 4 3.90 -9.24 -12.09
C TYR A 4 4.38 -8.10 -11.18
N TYR A 5 3.45 -7.29 -10.71
CA TYR A 5 3.70 -6.09 -9.90
C TYR A 5 3.28 -6.34 -8.43
N TRP A 6 4.18 -6.10 -7.48
CA TRP A 6 3.92 -6.23 -6.04
C TRP A 6 3.84 -4.88 -5.34
N THR A 7 2.99 -4.81 -4.32
CA THR A 7 2.90 -3.66 -3.41
C THR A 7 3.48 -4.01 -2.04
N VAL A 8 4.39 -3.17 -1.55
CA VAL A 8 4.60 -3.03 -0.10
C VAL A 8 4.15 -1.63 0.30
N GLN A 9 3.11 -1.58 1.11
CA GLN A 9 2.70 -0.34 1.76
C GLN A 9 3.26 -0.35 3.18
N ALA A 10 4.39 0.32 3.38
CA ALA A 10 4.90 0.64 4.71
C ALA A 10 5.00 2.16 4.83
N VAL A 11 3.86 2.83 5.01
CA VAL A 11 3.88 4.25 5.33
C VAL A 11 4.21 4.38 6.83
N SER A 12 5.50 4.26 7.18
CA SER A 12 5.99 4.75 8.47
C SER A 12 6.06 6.28 8.41
N THR A 13 4.90 6.92 8.27
CA THR A 13 4.82 8.39 8.26
C THR A 13 5.02 8.89 9.68
N THR A 14 6.16 9.52 9.91
CA THR A 14 6.32 10.40 11.06
C THR A 14 5.66 11.73 10.73
N LEU A 15 4.70 12.14 11.56
CA LEU A 15 4.00 13.40 11.41
C LEU A 15 4.56 14.39 12.43
N ILE A 16 5.06 15.53 11.96
CA ILE A 16 5.44 16.65 12.82
C ILE A 16 4.23 17.59 12.89
N PRO A 17 3.67 17.86 14.09
CA PRO A 17 2.55 18.77 14.23
C PRO A 17 2.88 20.16 13.68
N LYS A 18 1.95 20.76 12.93
CA LYS A 18 2.14 22.10 12.33
C LYS A 18 2.42 23.19 13.38
N ASN A 19 1.99 22.99 14.63
CA ASN A 19 2.19 23.91 15.75
C ASN A 19 3.34 23.50 16.68
N ALA A 20 4.25 22.62 16.24
CA ALA A 20 5.43 22.27 17.04
C ALA A 20 6.28 23.52 17.32
N ALA A 21 6.68 23.70 18.57
CA ALA A 21 7.56 24.81 18.97
C ALA A 21 8.97 24.68 18.37
N ASP A 22 9.41 23.45 18.09
CA ASP A 22 10.68 23.14 17.44
C ASP A 22 10.53 21.95 16.47
N PRO A 23 10.04 22.19 15.24
CA PRO A 23 9.85 21.13 14.26
C PRO A 23 11.17 20.51 13.78
N GLU A 24 12.25 21.29 13.72
CA GLU A 24 13.58 20.82 13.28
C GLU A 24 14.21 19.90 14.33
N GLY A 25 14.06 20.22 15.62
CA GLY A 25 14.47 19.33 16.71
C GLY A 25 13.71 18.00 16.70
N LEU A 26 12.41 18.02 16.38
CA LEU A 26 11.61 16.79 16.24
C LEU A 26 12.02 15.93 15.03
N ALA A 27 12.32 16.57 13.89
CA ALA A 27 12.86 15.88 12.72
C ALA A 27 14.21 15.22 13.03
N THR A 28 15.10 15.97 13.72
CA THR A 28 16.43 15.49 14.13
C THR A 28 16.32 14.32 15.11
N LEU A 29 15.44 14.43 16.11
CA LEU A 29 15.20 13.34 17.07
C LEU A 29 14.69 12.08 16.37
N ARG A 30 13.79 12.22 15.39
CA ARG A 30 13.31 11.08 14.60
C ARG A 30 14.42 10.39 13.84
N ALA A 31 15.27 11.15 13.16
CA ALA A 31 16.42 10.62 12.42
C ALA A 31 17.41 9.90 13.37
N PHE A 32 17.62 10.45 14.57
CA PHE A 32 18.45 9.81 15.59
C PHE A 32 17.85 8.50 16.12
N LEU A 33 16.54 8.44 16.37
CA LEU A 33 15.86 7.25 16.89
C LEU A 33 15.74 6.11 15.86
N TRP A 34 16.02 6.39 14.59
CA TRP A 34 15.83 5.43 13.51
C TRP A 34 16.84 5.69 12.40
N ARG A 35 18.07 5.31 12.73
CA ARG A 35 19.20 5.36 11.82
C ARG A 35 19.18 4.11 10.95
N GLU A 36 19.29 4.28 9.64
CA GLU A 36 19.30 3.16 8.71
C GLU A 36 20.44 2.19 9.03
N GLU A 37 21.60 2.71 9.45
CA GLU A 37 22.76 1.93 9.88
C GLU A 37 22.55 1.09 11.15
N ASP A 38 21.55 1.40 11.98
CA ASP A 38 21.20 0.60 13.16
C ASP A 38 20.29 -0.58 12.83
N VAL A 39 19.72 -0.61 11.62
CA VAL A 39 18.81 -1.65 11.16
C VAL A 39 19.62 -2.77 10.52
N LEU A 40 20.00 -3.75 11.34
CA LEU A 40 20.81 -4.90 10.91
C LEU A 40 20.09 -5.82 9.90
N GLN A 41 18.76 -5.75 9.86
CA GLN A 41 17.92 -6.56 8.98
C GLN A 41 16.72 -5.75 8.52
N SER A 42 16.48 -5.70 7.22
CA SER A 42 15.25 -5.12 6.70
C SER A 42 14.08 -6.07 6.98
N ASP A 43 13.27 -5.76 7.99
CA ASP A 43 12.07 -6.53 8.32
C ASP A 43 11.10 -6.62 7.13
N VAL A 44 11.06 -5.57 6.32
CA VAL A 44 10.30 -5.57 5.06
C VAL A 44 10.85 -6.61 4.10
N LEU A 45 12.16 -6.59 3.83
CA LEU A 45 12.76 -7.54 2.91
C LEU A 45 12.63 -8.99 3.43
N ALA A 46 12.86 -9.19 4.72
CA ALA A 46 12.75 -10.49 5.38
C ALA A 46 11.31 -11.04 5.38
N ALA A 47 10.30 -10.18 5.52
CA ALA A 47 8.90 -10.59 5.49
C ALA A 47 8.36 -10.88 4.08
N HIS A 48 8.98 -10.29 3.03
CA HIS A 48 8.45 -10.35 1.66
C HIS A 48 9.30 -11.17 0.69
N THR A 49 10.45 -11.68 1.13
CA THR A 49 11.39 -12.42 0.27
C THR A 49 11.86 -13.68 0.99
N ASN A 50 11.79 -14.82 0.29
CA ASN A 50 12.14 -16.13 0.86
C ASN A 50 13.42 -16.72 0.22
N SER A 51 14.03 -15.99 -0.72
CA SER A 51 15.23 -16.41 -1.45
C SER A 51 16.05 -15.20 -1.88
N LYS A 52 17.32 -15.45 -2.23
CA LYS A 52 18.22 -14.40 -2.71
C LYS A 52 17.72 -13.77 -4.01
N GLU A 53 17.14 -14.57 -4.89
CA GLU A 53 16.60 -14.15 -6.17
C GLU A 53 15.37 -13.24 -5.98
N SER A 54 14.46 -13.59 -5.06
CA SER A 54 13.29 -12.75 -4.74
C SER A 54 13.71 -11.44 -4.05
N ALA A 55 14.73 -11.48 -3.20
CA ALA A 55 15.36 -10.29 -2.61
C ALA A 55 15.95 -9.35 -3.67
N GLN A 56 16.66 -9.89 -4.67
CA GLN A 56 17.26 -9.07 -5.73
C GLN A 56 16.19 -8.39 -6.59
N VAL A 57 15.12 -9.10 -6.95
CA VAL A 57 13.99 -8.51 -7.70
C VAL A 57 13.36 -7.39 -6.89
N PHE A 58 13.12 -7.61 -5.60
CA PHE A 58 12.54 -6.61 -4.70
C PHE A 58 13.39 -5.33 -4.61
N LEU A 59 14.71 -5.47 -4.46
CA LEU A 59 15.63 -4.33 -4.40
C LEU A 59 15.70 -3.57 -5.73
N THR A 60 15.78 -4.30 -6.84
CA THR A 60 15.83 -3.71 -8.19
C THR A 60 14.57 -2.90 -8.48
N ALA A 61 13.39 -3.46 -8.15
CA ALA A 61 12.11 -2.77 -8.33
C ALA A 61 12.01 -1.48 -7.52
N ASN A 62 12.55 -1.45 -6.28
CA ASN A 62 12.59 -0.23 -5.47
C ASN A 62 13.59 0.81 -6.02
N GLN A 63 14.75 0.38 -6.50
CA GLN A 63 15.80 1.26 -7.03
C GLN A 63 15.41 1.91 -8.37
N GLU A 64 14.74 1.16 -9.23
CA GLU A 64 14.32 1.64 -10.56
C GLU A 64 12.96 2.35 -10.53
N TRP A 65 12.33 2.46 -9.35
CA TRP A 65 11.03 3.09 -9.21
C TRP A 65 11.10 4.60 -9.51
N GLN A 66 10.36 5.03 -10.54
CA GLN A 66 10.30 6.43 -10.97
C GLN A 66 9.18 7.24 -10.29
N GLY A 67 8.66 6.77 -9.15
CA GLY A 67 7.67 7.53 -8.36
C GLY A 67 6.27 7.62 -8.96
N GLN A 68 5.97 6.93 -10.05
CA GLN A 68 4.74 7.14 -10.83
C GLN A 68 3.47 6.48 -10.26
N ALA A 69 3.58 5.67 -9.19
CA ALA A 69 2.44 5.02 -8.58
C ALA A 69 2.55 5.03 -7.05
N SER A 70 1.68 5.80 -6.38
CA SER A 70 1.53 5.77 -4.91
C SER A 70 0.43 4.78 -4.46
N ARG A 71 -0.43 4.33 -5.37
CA ARG A 71 -1.57 3.43 -5.14
C ARG A 71 -1.81 2.58 -6.39
N LEU A 72 -1.72 1.26 -6.26
CA LEU A 72 -1.78 0.34 -7.40
C LEU A 72 -3.21 -0.10 -7.78
N PHE A 73 -4.23 0.18 -6.96
CA PHE A 73 -5.63 -0.23 -7.22
C PHE A 73 -6.69 0.81 -6.85
N GLN A 74 -6.41 2.11 -6.96
CA GLN A 74 -7.44 3.12 -6.73
C GLN A 74 -8.18 3.48 -8.03
N ASN A 75 -8.66 2.48 -8.78
CA ASN A 75 -9.59 2.68 -9.91
C ASN A 75 -10.40 1.41 -10.29
N LEU A 76 -10.00 0.21 -9.84
CA LEU A 76 -10.78 -1.01 -10.10
C LEU A 76 -12.16 -0.99 -9.42
N LEU A 77 -12.31 -0.18 -8.36
CA LEU A 77 -13.56 0.03 -7.64
C LEU A 77 -13.88 1.52 -7.48
N GLY A 78 -13.35 2.39 -8.36
CA GLY A 78 -13.45 3.84 -8.22
C GLY A 78 -14.88 4.37 -8.04
N GLU A 79 -15.88 3.63 -8.52
CA GLU A 79 -17.32 3.92 -8.41
C GLU A 79 -17.94 3.50 -7.05
N PHE A 80 -17.16 2.84 -6.18
CA PHE A 80 -17.63 2.24 -4.92
C PHE A 80 -16.90 2.74 -3.68
N SER A 81 -16.08 3.80 -3.80
CA SER A 81 -15.36 4.40 -2.68
C SER A 81 -16.27 4.77 -1.51
N ASP A 82 -17.54 5.06 -1.81
CA ASP A 82 -18.49 5.59 -0.84
C ASP A 82 -19.27 4.49 -0.11
N LEU A 83 -19.16 3.23 -0.55
CA LEU A 83 -19.87 2.10 0.06
C LEU A 83 -19.29 1.70 1.41
N ALA A 84 -17.97 1.81 1.59
CA ALA A 84 -17.34 1.51 2.88
C ALA A 84 -17.83 2.46 3.99
N PRO A 85 -17.85 3.80 3.80
CA PRO A 85 -18.51 4.73 4.72
C PRO A 85 -19.96 4.37 5.07
N GLN A 86 -20.78 4.02 4.06
CA GLN A 86 -22.20 3.66 4.23
C GLN A 86 -22.44 2.33 4.96
N ILE A 87 -21.46 1.42 4.93
CA ILE A 87 -21.51 0.20 5.75
C ILE A 87 -21.13 0.53 7.20
N TYR A 88 -20.12 1.38 7.41
CA TYR A 88 -19.68 1.77 8.74
C TYR A 88 -20.71 2.60 9.52
N ASP A 89 -21.46 3.46 8.83
CA ASP A 89 -22.54 4.26 9.44
C ASP A 89 -23.86 3.49 9.58
N GLY A 90 -23.94 2.27 9.05
CA GLY A 90 -25.12 1.39 9.12
C GLY A 90 -26.22 1.70 8.10
N THR A 91 -26.01 2.64 7.18
CA THR A 91 -26.95 2.96 6.09
C THR A 91 -27.13 1.78 5.13
N ARG A 92 -26.11 0.93 4.98
CA ARG A 92 -26.15 -0.30 4.18
C ARG A 92 -25.70 -1.51 4.97
N SER A 93 -26.35 -2.65 4.68
CA SER A 93 -25.87 -3.95 5.15
C SER A 93 -24.69 -4.42 4.30
N THR A 94 -23.67 -4.97 4.96
CA THR A 94 -22.53 -5.65 4.32
C THR A 94 -23.01 -6.75 3.36
N THR A 95 -24.00 -7.54 3.77
CA THR A 95 -24.50 -8.67 2.96
C THR A 95 -25.15 -8.21 1.67
N ALA A 96 -26.02 -7.21 1.74
CA ALA A 96 -26.70 -6.66 0.56
C ALA A 96 -25.69 -5.98 -0.39
N THR A 97 -24.74 -5.24 0.18
CA THR A 97 -23.70 -4.54 -0.61
C THR A 97 -22.79 -5.53 -1.34
N MET A 98 -22.39 -6.63 -0.69
CA MET A 98 -21.58 -7.67 -1.33
C MET A 98 -22.33 -8.41 -2.44
N ALA A 99 -23.62 -8.66 -2.27
CA ALA A 99 -24.44 -9.29 -3.31
C ALA A 99 -24.53 -8.43 -4.58
N GLU A 100 -24.59 -7.12 -4.41
CA GLU A 100 -24.63 -6.13 -5.51
C GLU A 100 -23.25 -5.98 -6.20
N LEU A 101 -22.17 -5.93 -5.43
CA LEU A 101 -20.82 -5.71 -5.97
C LEU A 101 -20.24 -6.93 -6.70
N LYS A 102 -20.56 -8.13 -6.22
CA LYS A 102 -20.00 -9.39 -6.73
C LYS A 102 -20.02 -9.53 -8.26
N PRO A 103 -21.14 -9.33 -8.97
CA PRO A 103 -21.17 -9.49 -10.44
C PRO A 103 -20.28 -8.48 -11.16
N PHE A 104 -20.16 -7.25 -10.65
CA PHE A 104 -19.34 -6.22 -11.28
C PHE A 104 -17.85 -6.47 -11.08
N VAL A 105 -17.45 -6.87 -9.87
CA VAL A 105 -16.07 -7.29 -9.60
C VAL A 105 -15.72 -8.49 -10.48
N GLN A 106 -16.62 -9.47 -10.58
CA GLN A 106 -16.41 -10.64 -11.43
C GLN A 106 -16.22 -10.24 -12.90
N SER A 107 -17.09 -9.41 -13.46
CA SER A 107 -16.97 -8.94 -14.85
C SER A 107 -15.62 -8.25 -15.12
N ARG A 108 -15.12 -7.43 -14.19
CA ARG A 108 -13.80 -6.78 -14.35
C ARG A 108 -12.64 -7.76 -14.26
N LEU A 109 -12.77 -8.80 -13.45
CA LEU A 109 -11.80 -9.89 -13.37
C LEU A 109 -11.83 -10.75 -14.64
N ASP A 110 -13.02 -11.04 -15.15
CA ASP A 110 -13.23 -11.77 -16.40
C ASP A 110 -12.58 -11.04 -17.58
N ASP A 111 -12.82 -9.73 -17.71
CA ASP A 111 -12.16 -8.86 -18.71
C ASP A 111 -10.63 -8.86 -18.56
N LEU A 112 -10.12 -8.80 -17.32
CA LEU A 112 -8.68 -8.79 -17.05
C LEU A 112 -8.01 -10.12 -17.45
N PHE A 113 -8.69 -11.24 -17.21
CA PHE A 113 -8.16 -12.58 -17.46
C PHE A 113 -8.57 -13.16 -18.82
N ASN A 114 -9.29 -12.39 -19.65
CA ASN A 114 -9.90 -12.83 -20.90
C ASN A 114 -10.75 -14.11 -20.72
N GLN A 115 -11.57 -14.16 -19.67
CA GLN A 115 -12.45 -15.28 -19.33
C GLN A 115 -13.92 -14.99 -19.62
#